data_AF-A0A7H8YUN8-F1
#
_entry.id   AF-A0A7H8YUN8-F1
#
_cell.length_a   1.000
_cell.length_b   1.000
_cell.length_c   1.000
_cell.angle_alpha   90.00
_cell.angle_beta   90.00
_cell.angle_gamma   90.00
#
_symmetry.space_group_name_H-M   'P 1'
#
loop_
_entity.id
_entity.type
_entity.pdbx_description
1 polymer ?
#
loop_
_entity_poly.entity_id
_entity_poly.type
_entity_poly.pdbx_seq_one_letter_code
_entity_poly.pdbx_strand_id
1 'polypeptide(L)'
;MKNFDIEKFEKNKGKQGYANEYRYSLDNRKIREYSYYKENKVKYKREISQLFYPVHYAYVYDEKGNILTEIKEFNSSIILIIQYNNLGKLVKEEDYNRFFNHSFEQIREIVLKERGVDIYDQRQAMANRVEGDETAGILKKYYQIHILKSELLEGEWYSQPVESFFIDDETGKLWTEEMINEKYKHSSTPYRTYNDKAYTEEEWKVFEQEQWEKYQANKNHKNFWDKLFG
;
A
#
# COMPACT_ATOMS: atom_id res chain seq x y z
N MET A 1 -3.32 9.15 -25.59
CA MET A 1 -3.09 7.71 -25.32
C MET A 1 -4.34 6.83 -25.36
N LYS A 2 -5.49 7.34 -25.86
CA LYS A 2 -6.76 6.60 -25.87
C LYS A 2 -6.75 5.35 -26.76
N ASN A 3 -5.86 5.30 -27.74
CA ASN A 3 -5.77 4.20 -28.70
C ASN A 3 -4.39 3.56 -28.67
N PHE A 4 -4.38 2.23 -28.83
CA PHE A 4 -3.19 1.41 -29.00
C PHE A 4 -2.94 1.17 -30.50
N ASP A 5 -1.69 1.37 -30.94
CA ASP A 5 -1.30 1.19 -32.33
C ASP A 5 -0.95 -0.29 -32.57
N ILE A 6 -1.97 -1.08 -32.91
CA ILE A 6 -1.85 -2.53 -33.10
C ILE A 6 -0.90 -2.85 -34.26
N GLU A 7 -0.98 -2.12 -35.37
CA GLU A 7 -0.14 -2.38 -36.55
C GLU A 7 1.34 -2.17 -36.23
N LYS A 8 1.66 -1.06 -35.54
CA LYS A 8 3.04 -0.80 -35.08
C LYS A 8 3.50 -1.86 -34.09
N PHE A 9 2.64 -2.28 -33.16
CA PHE A 9 2.98 -3.32 -32.20
C PHE A 9 3.27 -4.65 -32.89
N GLU A 10 2.35 -5.14 -33.73
CA GLU A 10 2.48 -6.41 -34.45
C GLU A 10 3.71 -6.45 -35.36
N LYS A 11 4.04 -5.31 -35.99
CA LYS A 11 5.26 -5.18 -36.81
C LYS A 11 6.56 -5.29 -36.00
N ASN A 12 6.55 -4.97 -34.71
CA ASN A 12 7.76 -4.83 -33.89
C ASN A 12 7.88 -5.83 -32.74
N LYS A 13 6.79 -6.49 -32.34
CA LYS A 13 6.83 -7.51 -31.30
C LYS A 13 7.80 -8.63 -31.68
N GLY A 14 8.52 -9.20 -30.72
CA GLY A 14 9.46 -10.29 -30.99
C GLY A 14 10.89 -9.86 -31.38
N LYS A 15 11.09 -8.64 -31.89
CA LYS A 15 12.41 -8.22 -32.43
C LYS A 15 13.52 -8.09 -31.38
N GLN A 16 13.16 -8.04 -30.11
CA GLN A 16 14.08 -7.79 -29.00
C GLN A 16 14.33 -9.05 -28.15
N GLY A 17 14.07 -10.24 -28.70
CA GLY A 17 14.19 -11.51 -27.98
C GLY A 17 12.99 -11.86 -27.10
N TYR A 18 11.96 -11.00 -27.07
CA TYR A 18 10.71 -11.23 -26.32
C TYR A 18 9.57 -11.51 -27.29
N ALA A 19 9.14 -12.77 -27.39
CA ALA A 19 8.23 -13.25 -28.44
C ALA A 19 6.94 -12.43 -28.62
N ASN A 20 6.38 -11.90 -27.53
CA ASN A 20 5.11 -11.16 -27.58
C ASN A 20 5.19 -9.75 -26.96
N GLU A 21 6.37 -9.14 -27.01
CA GLU A 21 6.58 -7.80 -26.48
C GLU A 21 7.29 -6.90 -27.47
N TYR A 22 7.01 -5.60 -27.36
CA TYR A 22 7.71 -4.53 -28.01
C TYR A 22 8.14 -3.50 -26.96
N ARG A 23 9.45 -3.29 -26.83
CA ARG A 23 10.05 -2.37 -25.85
C ARG A 23 10.75 -1.22 -26.57
N TYR A 24 10.59 0.02 -26.11
CA TYR A 24 11.28 1.17 -26.68
C TYR A 24 11.45 2.30 -25.66
N SER A 25 12.26 3.30 -26.00
CA SER A 25 12.41 4.51 -25.18
C SER A 25 11.81 5.70 -25.90
N LEU A 26 11.16 6.59 -25.17
CA LEU A 26 10.60 7.85 -25.66
C LEU A 26 10.73 8.89 -24.56
N ASP A 27 11.42 10.00 -24.83
CA ASP A 27 11.57 11.14 -23.91
C ASP A 27 11.93 10.73 -22.47
N ASN A 28 13.03 9.98 -22.31
CA ASN A 28 13.52 9.41 -21.05
C ASN A 28 12.63 8.36 -20.37
N ARG A 29 11.51 8.00 -20.98
CA ARG A 29 10.63 6.92 -20.50
C ARG A 29 10.97 5.62 -21.20
N LYS A 30 10.77 4.51 -20.49
CA LYS A 30 10.76 3.15 -21.02
C LYS A 30 9.33 2.72 -21.22
N ILE A 31 9.05 2.24 -22.43
CA ILE A 31 7.72 1.78 -22.83
C ILE A 31 7.84 0.29 -23.11
N ARG A 32 6.94 -0.48 -22.52
CA ARG A 32 6.76 -1.91 -22.78
C ARG A 32 5.32 -2.14 -23.22
N GLU A 33 5.17 -2.69 -24.41
CA GLU A 33 3.88 -3.06 -25.00
C GLU A 33 3.84 -4.57 -25.19
N TYR A 34 2.71 -5.20 -24.88
CA TYR A 34 2.52 -6.63 -25.07
C TYR A 34 1.05 -6.97 -25.22
N SER A 35 0.76 -8.16 -25.76
CA SER A 35 -0.60 -8.69 -25.80
C SER A 35 -0.75 -9.91 -24.90
N TYR A 36 -1.99 -10.23 -24.53
CA TYR A 36 -2.32 -11.41 -23.74
C TYR A 36 -3.76 -11.81 -24.01
N TYR A 37 -4.11 -13.06 -23.70
CA TYR A 37 -5.48 -13.54 -23.80
C TYR A 37 -6.18 -13.42 -22.45
N LYS A 38 -7.39 -12.85 -22.46
CA LYS A 38 -8.32 -12.87 -21.33
C LYS A 38 -9.72 -13.10 -21.88
N GLU A 39 -10.44 -14.06 -21.31
CA GLU A 39 -11.81 -14.41 -21.74
C GLU A 39 -11.91 -14.71 -23.25
N ASN A 40 -10.95 -15.48 -23.78
CA ASN A 40 -10.83 -15.81 -25.22
C ASN A 40 -10.69 -14.61 -26.16
N LYS A 41 -10.35 -13.43 -25.64
CA LYS A 41 -10.07 -12.23 -26.44
C LYS A 41 -8.64 -11.77 -26.23
N VAL A 42 -8.02 -11.31 -27.31
CA VAL A 42 -6.73 -10.61 -27.23
C VAL A 42 -6.96 -9.26 -26.56
N LYS A 43 -6.10 -8.94 -25.61
CA LYS A 43 -5.97 -7.63 -25.00
C LYS A 43 -4.55 -7.14 -25.19
N TYR A 44 -4.39 -5.82 -25.20
CA TYR A 44 -3.07 -5.19 -25.25
C TYR A 44 -2.82 -4.44 -23.95
N LYS A 45 -1.57 -4.42 -23.50
CA LYS A 45 -1.14 -3.61 -22.36
C LYS A 45 0.07 -2.79 -22.75
N ARG A 46 0.08 -1.54 -22.32
CA ARG A 46 1.21 -0.61 -22.41
C ARG A 46 1.61 -0.21 -20.99
N GLU A 47 2.87 -0.40 -20.66
CA GLU A 47 3.50 0.03 -19.42
C GLU A 47 4.48 1.15 -19.74
N ILE A 48 4.43 2.23 -18.96
CA ILE A 48 5.33 3.38 -19.07
C ILE A 48 5.99 3.58 -17.71
N SER A 49 7.32 3.54 -17.72
CA SER A 49 8.14 3.82 -16.56
C SER A 49 9.24 4.81 -16.91
N GLN A 50 9.87 5.39 -15.90
CA GLN A 50 11.06 6.21 -16.04
C GLN A 50 12.11 5.67 -15.08
N LEU A 51 13.37 5.63 -15.54
CA LEU A 51 14.46 5.10 -14.73
C LEU A 51 14.61 5.93 -13.44
N PHE A 52 14.70 5.23 -12.31
CA PHE A 52 14.79 5.80 -10.95
C PHE A 52 13.60 6.62 -10.47
N TYR A 53 12.47 6.56 -11.17
CA TYR A 53 11.26 7.28 -10.80
C TYR A 53 10.15 6.31 -10.39
N PRO A 54 9.52 6.48 -9.22
CA PRO A 54 8.61 5.48 -8.66
C PRO A 54 7.24 5.46 -9.33
N VAL A 55 6.87 6.50 -10.08
CA VAL A 55 5.53 6.53 -10.69
C VAL A 55 5.54 5.75 -12.01
N HIS A 56 4.66 4.77 -12.08
CA HIS A 56 4.45 3.93 -13.24
C HIS A 56 3.01 4.07 -13.74
N TYR A 57 2.84 3.96 -15.06
CA TYR A 57 1.53 3.98 -15.68
C TYR A 57 1.35 2.71 -16.50
N ALA A 58 0.19 2.09 -16.35
CA ALA A 58 -0.24 0.98 -17.19
C ALA A 58 -1.58 1.28 -17.84
N TYR A 59 -1.72 0.85 -19.09
CA TYR A 59 -2.91 1.04 -19.89
C TYR A 59 -3.32 -0.28 -20.50
N VAL A 60 -4.58 -0.65 -20.35
CA VAL A 60 -5.14 -1.88 -20.93
C VAL A 60 -6.11 -1.50 -22.05
N TYR A 61 -6.03 -2.23 -23.16
CA TYR A 61 -6.80 -1.99 -24.36
C TYR A 61 -7.53 -3.25 -24.84
N ASP A 62 -8.66 -3.06 -25.51
CA ASP A 62 -9.42 -4.12 -26.14
C ASP A 62 -8.76 -4.64 -27.43
N GLU A 63 -9.37 -5.66 -28.05
CA GLU A 63 -8.89 -6.25 -29.30
C GLU A 63 -8.85 -5.28 -30.49
N LYS A 64 -9.53 -4.13 -30.41
CA LYS A 64 -9.56 -3.06 -31.41
C LYS A 64 -8.62 -1.90 -31.05
N GLY A 65 -7.92 -1.99 -29.92
CA GLY A 65 -6.99 -0.98 -29.43
C GLY A 65 -7.66 0.17 -28.67
N ASN A 66 -8.94 0.08 -28.33
CA ASN A 66 -9.61 1.08 -27.50
C ASN A 66 -9.23 0.89 -26.04
N ILE A 67 -9.03 2.01 -25.32
CA ILE A 67 -8.71 1.97 -23.90
C ILE A 67 -9.85 1.38 -23.07
N LEU A 68 -9.49 0.47 -22.16
CA LEU A 68 -10.38 -0.15 -21.18
C LEU A 68 -10.03 0.28 -19.76
N THR A 69 -8.74 0.43 -19.45
CA THR A 69 -8.28 0.73 -18.10
C THR A 69 -7.01 1.57 -18.10
N GLU A 70 -6.97 2.57 -17.23
CA GLU A 70 -5.77 3.30 -16.83
C GLU A 70 -5.42 2.92 -15.39
N ILE A 71 -4.15 2.65 -15.13
CA ILE A 71 -3.63 2.31 -13.81
C ILE A 71 -2.43 3.22 -13.56
N LYS A 72 -2.43 3.93 -12.42
CA LYS A 72 -1.28 4.68 -11.92
C LYS A 72 -0.79 4.01 -10.65
N GLU A 73 0.51 3.76 -10.58
CA GLU A 73 1.16 3.11 -9.44
C GLU A 73 2.32 3.99 -8.94
N PHE A 74 2.63 3.86 -7.66
CA PHE A 74 3.85 4.36 -7.03
C PHE A 74 4.60 3.16 -6.46
N ASN A 75 5.77 2.84 -7.01
CA ASN A 75 6.45 1.57 -6.81
C ASN A 75 5.47 0.40 -7.02
N SER A 76 5.17 -0.37 -5.99
CA SER A 76 4.22 -1.50 -6.04
C SER A 76 2.82 -1.15 -5.50
N SER A 77 2.55 0.14 -5.23
CA SER A 77 1.29 0.60 -4.65
C SER A 77 0.39 1.22 -5.71
N ILE A 78 -0.84 0.73 -5.84
CA ILE A 78 -1.85 1.32 -6.74
C ILE A 78 -2.29 2.69 -6.17
N ILE A 79 -2.32 3.69 -7.04
CA ILE A 79 -2.75 5.05 -6.73
C ILE A 79 -4.12 5.33 -7.31
N LEU A 80 -4.34 4.94 -8.55
CA LEU A 80 -5.56 5.25 -9.29
C LEU A 80 -5.85 4.14 -10.30
N ILE A 81 -7.11 3.73 -10.38
CA ILE A 81 -7.62 2.91 -11.48
C ILE A 81 -8.80 3.64 -12.11
N ILE A 82 -8.75 3.84 -13.43
CA ILE A 82 -9.85 4.39 -14.21
C ILE A 82 -10.30 3.35 -15.22
N GLN A 83 -11.59 3.05 -15.27
CA GLN A 83 -12.17 2.09 -16.21
C GLN A 83 -13.12 2.77 -17.19
N TYR A 84 -13.08 2.32 -18.43
CA TYR A 84 -13.88 2.83 -19.52
C TYR A 84 -14.74 1.73 -20.14
N ASN A 85 -15.90 2.11 -20.69
CA ASN A 85 -16.66 1.22 -21.54
C ASN A 85 -16.07 1.16 -22.96
N ASN A 86 -16.65 0.29 -23.79
CA ASN A 86 -16.28 0.13 -25.20
C ASN A 86 -16.50 1.38 -26.08
N LEU A 87 -17.19 2.41 -25.60
CA LEU A 87 -17.34 3.70 -26.28
C LEU A 87 -16.32 4.74 -25.77
N GLY A 88 -15.40 4.34 -24.89
CA GLY A 88 -14.40 5.22 -24.28
C GLY A 88 -14.97 6.18 -23.24
N LYS A 89 -16.18 5.92 -22.71
CA LYS A 89 -16.75 6.71 -21.61
C LYS A 89 -16.30 6.14 -20.27
N LEU A 90 -15.99 7.01 -19.32
CA LEU A 90 -15.68 6.67 -17.93
C LEU A 90 -16.84 5.84 -17.33
N VAL A 91 -16.50 4.71 -16.72
CA VAL A 91 -17.43 3.81 -16.01
C VAL A 91 -17.15 3.83 -14.52
N LYS A 92 -15.88 3.78 -14.15
CA LYS A 92 -15.45 3.67 -12.76
C LYS A 92 -14.13 4.41 -12.55
N GLU A 93 -14.00 5.04 -11.40
CA GLU A 93 -12.77 5.66 -10.92
C GLU A 93 -12.56 5.21 -9.47
N GLU A 94 -11.40 4.61 -9.20
CA GLU A 94 -10.98 4.15 -7.88
C GLU A 94 -9.69 4.88 -7.50
N ASP A 95 -9.85 5.91 -6.67
CA ASP A 95 -8.75 6.69 -6.13
C ASP A 95 -8.30 6.09 -4.80
N TYR A 96 -7.20 5.36 -4.85
CA TYR A 96 -6.66 4.64 -3.70
C TYR A 96 -6.01 5.56 -2.67
N ASN A 97 -5.78 6.84 -2.99
CA ASN A 97 -5.33 7.81 -2.00
C ASN A 97 -6.38 8.06 -0.92
N ARG A 98 -7.67 7.77 -1.19
CA ARG A 98 -8.74 7.94 -0.21
C ARG A 98 -8.71 6.90 0.91
N PHE A 99 -7.94 5.83 0.74
CA PHE A 99 -7.81 4.77 1.75
C PHE A 99 -6.66 5.01 2.73
N PHE A 100 -5.83 6.02 2.50
CA PHE A 100 -4.69 6.39 3.35
C PHE A 100 -4.83 7.86 3.76
N ASN A 101 -4.48 8.18 4.99
CA ASN A 101 -4.58 9.53 5.52
C ASN A 101 -3.47 10.43 4.98
N HIS A 102 -2.29 9.88 4.71
CA HIS A 102 -1.18 10.61 4.11
C HIS A 102 -1.04 10.30 2.62
N SER A 103 -0.62 11.28 1.82
CA SER A 103 -0.19 11.07 0.43
C SER A 103 1.29 10.68 0.35
N PHE A 104 1.74 10.17 -0.80
CA PHE A 104 3.18 9.92 -1.00
C PHE A 104 4.02 11.20 -0.93
N GLU A 105 3.48 12.36 -1.31
CA GLU A 105 4.14 13.64 -1.15
C GLU A 105 4.34 13.99 0.34
N GLN A 106 3.34 13.77 1.19
CA GLN A 106 3.47 14.00 2.64
C GLN A 106 4.43 12.99 3.28
N ILE A 107 4.40 11.73 2.86
CA ILE A 107 5.37 10.72 3.30
C ILE A 107 6.79 11.09 2.88
N ARG A 108 6.97 11.64 1.68
CA ARG A 108 8.26 12.16 1.21
C ARG A 108 8.80 13.24 2.15
N GLU A 109 7.96 14.17 2.59
CA GLU A 109 8.36 15.22 3.54
C GLU A 109 8.86 14.63 4.86
N ILE A 110 8.15 13.62 5.39
CA ILE A 110 8.56 12.92 6.62
C ILE A 110 9.92 12.22 6.40
N VAL A 111 10.08 11.47 5.32
CA VAL A 111 11.32 10.71 5.04
C VAL A 111 12.50 11.65 4.79
N LEU A 112 12.30 12.74 4.04
CA LEU A 112 13.34 13.76 3.83
C LEU A 112 13.79 14.38 5.15
N LYS A 113 12.84 14.70 6.06
CA LYS A 113 13.15 15.28 7.36
C LYS A 113 13.90 14.31 8.28
N GLU A 114 13.45 13.07 8.37
CA GLU A 114 13.92 12.10 9.37
C GLU A 114 15.15 11.29 8.92
N ARG A 115 15.39 11.22 7.61
CA ARG A 115 16.48 10.41 7.02
C ARG A 115 17.27 11.11 5.91
N GLY A 116 16.82 12.25 5.40
CA GLY A 116 17.53 12.99 4.36
C GLY A 116 17.54 12.31 2.98
N VAL A 117 16.63 11.37 2.75
CA VAL A 117 16.52 10.61 1.48
C VAL A 117 15.18 10.87 0.80
N ASP A 118 15.16 10.76 -0.54
CA ASP A 118 13.98 11.04 -1.34
C ASP A 118 13.34 9.76 -1.91
N ILE A 119 12.09 9.47 -1.53
CA ILE A 119 11.34 8.32 -2.05
C ILE A 119 10.91 8.48 -3.53
N TYR A 120 11.08 9.69 -4.12
CA TYR A 120 10.92 9.91 -5.56
C TYR A 120 12.18 9.61 -6.38
N ASP A 121 13.29 9.28 -5.71
CA ASP A 121 14.51 8.75 -6.32
C ASP A 121 14.72 7.30 -5.87
N GLN A 122 14.42 6.33 -6.75
CA GLN A 122 14.54 4.90 -6.44
C GLN A 122 16.00 4.42 -6.29
N ARG A 123 16.98 5.34 -6.32
CA ARG A 123 18.36 5.06 -5.88
C ARG A 123 18.56 5.33 -4.39
N GLN A 124 17.67 6.09 -3.78
CA GLN A 124 17.78 6.52 -2.39
C GLN A 124 16.79 5.77 -1.50
N ALA A 125 15.53 5.65 -1.94
CA ALA A 125 14.52 4.96 -1.17
C ALA A 125 13.36 4.42 -2.01
N MET A 126 12.67 3.43 -1.46
CA MET A 126 11.38 2.95 -1.95
C MET A 126 10.34 3.07 -0.85
N ALA A 127 9.10 3.38 -1.25
CA ALA A 127 7.95 3.44 -0.35
C ALA A 127 6.80 2.61 -0.93
N ASN A 128 6.20 1.77 -0.09
CA ASN A 128 5.03 0.97 -0.42
C ASN A 128 3.95 1.16 0.64
N ARG A 129 2.69 1.23 0.21
CA ARG A 129 1.52 1.17 1.08
C ARG A 129 1.24 -0.26 1.48
N VAL A 130 0.96 -0.47 2.76
CA VAL A 130 0.59 -1.77 3.31
C VAL A 130 -0.63 -1.61 4.20
N GLU A 131 -1.61 -2.48 4.00
CA GLU A 131 -2.71 -2.71 4.93
C GLU A 131 -2.29 -3.90 5.82
N GLY A 132 -2.08 -3.63 7.11
CA GLY A 132 -1.70 -4.63 8.08
C GLY A 132 -2.85 -5.58 8.42
N ASP A 133 -2.52 -6.75 8.96
CA ASP A 133 -3.50 -7.71 9.42
C ASP A 133 -4.24 -7.16 10.66
N GLU A 134 -5.57 -7.06 10.56
CA GLU A 134 -6.45 -6.60 11.64
C GLU A 134 -6.30 -7.44 12.92
N THR A 135 -5.89 -8.71 12.80
CA THR A 135 -5.73 -9.63 13.93
C THR A 135 -4.41 -9.45 14.69
N ALA A 136 -3.39 -8.86 14.07
CA ALA A 136 -2.06 -8.67 14.67
C ALA A 136 -1.87 -7.26 15.28
N GLY A 137 -2.74 -6.30 14.97
CA GLY A 137 -3.06 -5.15 15.85
C GLY A 137 -2.04 -4.02 16.06
N ILE A 138 -0.78 -4.11 15.59
CA ILE A 138 0.20 -3.03 15.90
C ILE A 138 0.15 -1.85 14.92
N LEU A 139 0.09 -2.11 13.61
CA LEU A 139 -0.09 -1.10 12.57
C LEU A 139 -1.17 -1.58 11.59
N LYS A 140 -2.28 -0.85 11.51
CA LYS A 140 -3.40 -1.21 10.62
C LYS A 140 -3.18 -0.77 9.18
N LYS A 141 -2.62 0.42 8.98
CA LYS A 141 -2.21 0.95 7.68
C LYS A 141 -0.91 1.69 7.86
N TYR A 142 0.05 1.42 6.99
CA TYR A 142 1.36 2.02 7.11
C TYR A 142 2.06 2.09 5.76
N TYR A 143 3.07 2.95 5.70
CA TYR A 143 4.03 3.00 4.62
C TYR A 143 5.27 2.22 5.04
N GLN A 144 5.62 1.19 4.28
CA GLN A 144 6.91 0.52 4.41
C GLN A 144 7.94 1.29 3.58
N ILE A 145 8.99 1.76 4.23
CA ILE A 145 10.07 2.52 3.62
C ILE A 145 11.34 1.67 3.65
N HIS A 146 11.99 1.56 2.51
CA HIS A 146 13.31 0.93 2.37
C HIS A 146 14.31 1.99 1.92
N ILE A 147 15.33 2.27 2.74
CA ILE A 147 16.47 3.08 2.32
C ILE A 147 17.39 2.18 1.50
N LEU A 148 17.79 2.67 0.34
CA LEU A 148 18.61 1.96 -0.62
C LEU A 148 20.02 2.51 -0.61
N LYS A 149 20.99 1.60 -0.66
CA LYS A 149 22.35 1.91 -1.09
C LYS A 149 22.47 1.55 -2.55
N SER A 150 22.73 2.54 -3.39
CA SER A 150 22.87 2.38 -4.83
C SER A 150 24.29 2.62 -5.29
N GLU A 151 24.80 1.70 -6.11
CA GLU A 151 26.14 1.74 -6.68
C GLU A 151 26.08 1.47 -8.18
N LEU A 152 26.94 2.15 -8.94
CA LEU A 152 27.10 1.89 -10.37
C LEU A 152 28.26 0.91 -10.56
N LEU A 153 27.95 -0.33 -10.92
CA LEU A 153 28.94 -1.38 -11.17
C LEU A 153 28.86 -1.77 -12.65
N GLU A 154 29.99 -1.71 -13.36
CA GLU A 154 30.09 -2.10 -14.77
C GLU A 154 29.06 -1.40 -15.70
N GLY A 155 28.63 -0.19 -15.34
CA GLY A 155 27.64 0.59 -16.09
C GLY A 155 26.18 0.27 -15.76
N GLU A 156 25.93 -0.65 -14.82
CA GLU A 156 24.61 -0.98 -14.31
C GLU A 156 24.42 -0.52 -12.87
N TRP A 157 23.21 -0.04 -12.56
CA TRP A 157 22.88 0.40 -11.21
C TRP A 157 22.39 -0.78 -10.37
N TYR A 158 23.03 -0.98 -9.24
CA TYR A 158 22.67 -1.97 -8.22
C TYR A 158 22.16 -1.24 -7.00
N SER A 159 20.94 -1.53 -6.58
CA SER A 159 20.31 -0.96 -5.39
C SER A 159 19.96 -2.08 -4.42
N GLN A 160 20.36 -1.94 -3.16
CA GLN A 160 20.00 -2.89 -2.11
C GLN A 160 19.46 -2.16 -0.87
N PRO A 161 18.42 -2.70 -0.21
CA PRO A 161 17.93 -2.14 1.04
C PRO A 161 18.98 -2.28 2.15
N VAL A 162 19.28 -1.18 2.83
CA VAL A 162 20.22 -1.15 3.97
C VAL A 162 19.54 -0.84 5.30
N GLU A 163 18.40 -0.16 5.25
CA GLU A 163 17.54 0.12 6.40
C GLU A 163 16.08 -0.01 5.93
N SER A 164 15.22 -0.52 6.81
CA SER A 164 13.78 -0.52 6.59
C SER A 164 13.08 -0.05 7.85
N PHE A 165 12.05 0.78 7.66
CA PHE A 165 11.20 1.27 8.73
C PHE A 165 9.79 1.47 8.20
N PHE A 166 8.87 1.72 9.12
CA PHE A 166 7.45 1.90 8.84
C PHE A 166 7.03 3.30 9.25
N ILE A 167 6.11 3.90 8.50
CA ILE A 167 5.42 5.12 8.92
C ILE A 167 3.96 4.75 9.11
N ASP A 168 3.47 4.89 10.33
CA ASP A 168 2.06 4.72 10.65
C ASP A 168 1.25 5.76 9.88
N ASP A 169 0.32 5.29 9.06
CA ASP A 169 -0.51 6.20 8.25
C ASP A 169 -1.48 7.01 9.12
N GLU A 170 -1.86 6.52 10.30
CA GLU A 170 -2.76 7.26 11.19
C GLU A 170 -2.05 8.49 11.81
N THR A 171 -0.82 8.30 12.27
CA THR A 171 -0.12 9.31 13.07
C THR A 171 1.06 9.99 12.38
N GLY A 172 1.53 9.45 11.25
CA GLY A 172 2.76 9.87 10.58
C GLY A 172 4.05 9.54 11.35
N LYS A 173 3.96 8.74 12.42
CA LYS A 173 5.11 8.38 13.27
C LYS A 173 5.92 7.25 12.65
N LEU A 174 7.25 7.33 12.82
CA LEU A 174 8.15 6.25 12.44
C LEU A 174 8.10 5.11 13.46
N TRP A 175 8.17 3.90 12.94
CA TRP A 175 8.28 2.64 13.67
C TRP A 175 9.40 1.82 13.06
N THR A 176 10.29 1.29 13.91
CA THR A 176 11.25 0.27 13.48
C THR A 176 10.69 -1.12 13.79
N GLU A 177 11.29 -2.14 13.18
CA GLU A 177 10.95 -3.54 13.51
C GLU A 177 11.19 -3.84 15.00
N GLU A 178 12.22 -3.24 15.61
CA GLU A 178 12.48 -3.34 17.05
C GLU A 178 11.33 -2.76 17.88
N MET A 179 10.87 -1.54 17.57
CA MET A 179 9.73 -0.92 18.26
C MET A 179 8.44 -1.74 18.14
N ILE A 180 8.21 -2.33 16.96
CA ILE A 180 7.07 -3.22 16.72
C ILE A 180 7.21 -4.49 17.57
N ASN A 181 8.38 -5.12 17.57
CA ASN A 181 8.66 -6.33 18.34
C ASN A 181 8.57 -6.11 19.85
N GLU A 182 9.06 -4.97 20.36
CA GLU A 182 8.91 -4.58 21.76
C GLU A 182 7.44 -4.44 22.14
N LYS A 183 6.66 -3.75 21.30
CA LYS A 183 5.22 -3.58 21.53
C LYS A 183 4.48 -4.91 21.46
N TYR A 184 4.85 -5.83 20.56
CA TYR A 184 4.30 -7.20 20.52
C TYR A 184 4.64 -7.99 21.78
N LYS A 185 5.88 -7.91 22.28
CA LYS A 185 6.28 -8.57 23.53
C LYS A 185 5.45 -8.04 24.69
N HIS A 186 5.31 -6.72 24.81
CA HIS A 186 4.49 -6.12 25.86
C HIS A 186 3.01 -6.48 25.76
N SER A 187 2.44 -6.51 24.54
CA SER A 187 1.04 -6.87 24.34
C SER A 187 0.76 -8.35 24.59
N SER A 188 1.72 -9.25 24.38
CA SER A 188 1.57 -10.70 24.60
C SER A 188 1.96 -11.17 25.99
N THR A 189 2.69 -10.36 26.77
CA THR A 189 3.03 -10.71 28.16
C THR A 189 1.82 -10.59 29.09
N PRO A 190 1.58 -11.57 29.98
CA PRO A 190 0.57 -11.46 31.01
C PRO A 190 0.85 -10.25 31.91
N TYR A 191 -0.07 -9.28 31.91
CA TYR A 191 0.00 -8.09 32.75
C TYR A 191 -0.54 -8.38 34.15
N ARG A 192 -1.66 -9.10 34.24
CA ARG A 192 -2.30 -9.41 35.52
C ARG A 192 -3.04 -10.74 35.46
N THR A 193 -2.99 -11.49 36.55
CA THR A 193 -3.79 -12.72 36.71
C THR A 193 -4.95 -12.45 37.66
N TYR A 194 -6.15 -12.86 37.28
CA TYR A 194 -7.36 -12.78 38.10
C TYR A 194 -8.20 -14.06 37.90
N ASN A 195 -8.56 -14.72 39.00
CA ASN A 195 -9.24 -16.02 39.01
C ASN A 195 -8.58 -17.05 38.08
N ASP A 196 -7.27 -17.26 38.24
CA ASP A 196 -6.45 -18.20 37.46
C ASP A 196 -6.42 -17.96 35.93
N LYS A 197 -6.99 -16.84 35.46
CA LYS A 197 -6.86 -16.36 34.09
C LYS A 197 -5.85 -15.23 34.04
N ALA A 198 -4.85 -15.37 33.18
CA ALA A 198 -3.91 -14.30 32.85
C ALA A 198 -4.53 -13.37 31.80
N TYR A 199 -4.35 -12.07 31.98
CA TYR A 199 -4.81 -11.02 31.09
C TYR A 199 -3.60 -10.22 30.62
N THR A 200 -3.57 -9.89 29.34
CA THR A 200 -2.72 -8.82 28.79
C THR A 200 -3.22 -7.46 29.28
N GLU A 201 -2.43 -6.39 29.13
CA GLU A 201 -2.84 -5.05 29.62
C GLU A 201 -4.12 -4.56 28.93
N GLU A 202 -4.26 -4.82 27.62
CA GLU A 202 -5.45 -4.44 26.84
C GLU A 202 -6.69 -5.23 27.29
N GLU A 203 -6.57 -6.56 27.45
CA GLU A 203 -7.65 -7.39 27.97
C GLU A 203 -8.05 -7.00 29.40
N TRP A 204 -7.08 -6.60 30.23
CA TRP A 204 -7.33 -6.14 31.59
C TRP A 204 -8.13 -4.83 31.62
N LYS A 205 -7.80 -3.86 30.75
CA LYS A 205 -8.55 -2.61 30.64
C LYS A 205 -10.00 -2.83 30.19
N VAL A 206 -10.21 -3.72 29.20
CA VAL A 206 -11.56 -4.11 28.77
C VAL A 206 -12.32 -4.79 29.91
N PHE A 207 -11.66 -5.74 30.60
CA PHE A 207 -12.24 -6.41 31.75
C PHE A 207 -12.63 -5.44 32.87
N GLU A 208 -11.77 -4.50 33.25
CA GLU A 208 -12.06 -3.48 34.27
C GLU A 208 -13.24 -2.59 33.87
N GLN A 209 -13.30 -2.17 32.61
CA GLN A 209 -14.41 -1.39 32.08
C GLN A 209 -15.73 -2.17 32.18
N GLU A 210 -15.76 -3.44 31.76
CA GLU A 210 -16.94 -4.30 31.87
C GLU A 210 -17.38 -4.50 33.34
N GLN A 211 -16.43 -4.71 34.26
CA GLN A 211 -16.75 -4.85 35.68
C GLN A 211 -17.31 -3.55 36.26
N TRP A 212 -16.75 -2.40 35.86
CA TRP A 212 -17.22 -1.09 36.28
C TRP A 212 -18.64 -0.81 35.76
N GLU A 213 -18.93 -1.12 34.50
CA GLU A 213 -20.28 -1.00 33.92
C GLU A 213 -21.30 -1.90 34.62
N LYS A 214 -20.93 -3.15 34.92
CA LYS A 214 -21.77 -4.07 35.72
C LYS A 214 -22.04 -3.51 37.13
N TYR A 215 -21.02 -2.94 37.77
CA TYR A 215 -21.17 -2.29 39.07
C TYR A 215 -22.11 -1.09 39.01
N GLN A 216 -21.98 -0.21 38.02
CA GLN A 216 -22.88 0.93 37.83
C GLN A 216 -24.32 0.50 37.55
N ALA A 217 -24.52 -0.54 36.73
CA ALA A 217 -25.84 -1.11 36.46
C ALA A 217 -26.49 -1.64 37.75
N ASN A 218 -25.75 -2.39 38.57
CA ASN A 218 -26.23 -2.90 39.86
C ASN A 218 -26.49 -1.79 40.88
N LYS A 219 -25.75 -0.68 40.84
CA LYS A 219 -25.97 0.50 41.70
C LYS A 219 -27.23 1.29 41.30
N ASN A 220 -27.60 1.27 40.02
CA ASN A 220 -28.83 1.91 39.51
C ASN A 220 -30.10 1.12 39.84
N HIS A 221 -29.98 -0.16 40.22
CA HIS A 221 -31.04 -0.87 40.91
C HIS A 221 -31.06 -0.41 42.37
N LYS A 222 -31.82 0.65 42.68
CA LYS A 222 -32.20 0.96 44.07
C LYS A 222 -32.59 -0.34 44.75
N ASN A 223 -31.95 -0.64 45.88
CA ASN A 223 -32.19 -1.87 46.61
C ASN A 223 -33.69 -2.00 46.86
N PHE A 224 -34.22 -3.20 46.73
CA PHE A 224 -35.59 -3.55 47.11
C PHE A 224 -35.97 -2.95 48.48
N TRP A 225 -35.00 -2.87 49.40
CA TRP A 225 -35.10 -2.25 50.71
C TRP A 225 -35.19 -0.70 50.71
N ASP A 226 -34.52 0.00 49.79
CA ASP A 226 -34.64 1.47 49.64
C ASP A 226 -36.00 1.89 49.07
N LYS A 227 -36.71 0.98 48.38
CA LYS A 227 -38.10 1.17 47.93
C LYS A 227 -39.14 0.82 49.01
N LEU A 228 -38.76 -0.01 49.99
CA LEU A 228 -39.67 -0.49 51.03
C LEU A 228 -39.62 0.38 52.30
N PHE A 229 -38.52 1.08 52.55
CA PHE A 229 -38.30 1.86 53.77
C PHE A 229 -37.78 3.29 53.54
N GLY A 230 -37.79 3.77 52.29
CA GLY A 230 -37.47 5.16 51.90
C GLY A 230 -38.71 5.98 51.56
#